data_AF-A0A820LVW8-F1
#
_entry.id   AF-A0A820LVW8-F1
#
_cell.length_a   1.000
_cell.length_b   1.000
_cell.length_c   1.000
_cell.angle_alpha   90.00
_cell.angle_beta   90.00
_cell.angle_gamma   90.00
#
_symmetry.space_group_name_H-M   'P 1'
#
loop_
_entity.id
_entity.type
_entity.pdbx_description
1 polymer ?
#
loop_
_entity_poly.entity_id
_entity_poly.type
_entity_poly.pdbx_seq_one_letter_code
_entity_poly.pdbx_strand_id
1 'polypeptide(L)'
;DVGIAVADASDAARSAADIVLTEPGLSVVIEAILSARKIFQCMRNYSVYTSSMTVHLLVGYSVLLFAFQFDFPSFMLLVLTLLNNVTMMTISKDRVDPSPYPTRWLLSDVFVHASVYGIYSAI
;
A
#
# COMPACT_ATOMS: atom_id res chain seq x y z
N ASP A 1 -17.96 -1.63 9.62
CA ASP A 1 -18.88 -2.79 9.55
C ASP A 1 -18.95 -3.29 8.12
N VAL A 2 -19.20 -4.58 7.93
CA VAL A 2 -19.27 -5.23 6.60
C VAL A 2 -20.45 -6.20 6.62
N GLY A 3 -21.42 -6.00 5.74
CA GLY A 3 -22.53 -6.94 5.52
C GLY A 3 -22.11 -8.09 4.62
N ILE A 4 -22.36 -9.34 5.03
CA ILE A 4 -22.02 -10.55 4.26
C ILE A 4 -23.31 -11.31 3.92
N ALA A 5 -23.58 -11.52 2.64
CA ALA A 5 -24.67 -12.38 2.17
C ALA A 5 -24.12 -13.77 1.79
N VAL A 6 -24.75 -14.82 2.28
CA VAL A 6 -24.46 -16.22 1.92
C VAL A 6 -25.00 -16.56 0.53
N ALA A 7 -24.45 -17.61 -0.10
CA ALA A 7 -24.81 -18.01 -1.47
C ALA A 7 -26.33 -18.22 -1.67
N ASP A 8 -27.01 -18.81 -0.68
CA ASP A 8 -28.46 -19.07 -0.70
C ASP A 8 -29.31 -17.91 -0.12
N ALA A 9 -28.72 -16.73 0.10
CA ALA A 9 -29.45 -15.57 0.60
C ALA A 9 -30.42 -15.01 -0.45
N SER A 10 -31.51 -14.39 0.02
CA SER A 10 -32.47 -13.72 -0.85
C SER A 10 -31.82 -12.57 -1.64
N ASP A 11 -32.39 -12.22 -2.80
CA ASP A 11 -31.86 -11.14 -3.63
C ASP A 11 -31.84 -9.78 -2.91
N ALA A 12 -32.79 -9.56 -2.01
CA ALA A 12 -32.79 -8.38 -1.14
C ALA A 12 -31.57 -8.36 -0.19
N ALA A 13 -31.19 -9.51 0.37
CA ALA A 13 -30.02 -9.61 1.23
C ALA A 13 -28.71 -9.50 0.42
N ARG A 14 -28.65 -10.09 -0.78
CA ARG A 14 -27.50 -9.93 -1.70
C ARG A 14 -27.30 -8.48 -2.14
N SER A 15 -28.39 -7.74 -2.40
CA SER A 15 -28.31 -6.33 -2.79
C SER A 15 -27.92 -5.39 -1.64
N ALA A 16 -28.13 -5.80 -0.38
CA ALA A 16 -27.82 -5.00 0.79
C ALA A 16 -26.43 -5.29 1.39
N ALA A 17 -25.78 -6.38 0.97
CA ALA A 17 -24.48 -6.81 1.50
C ALA A 17 -23.31 -6.18 0.73
N ASP A 18 -22.21 -5.92 1.44
CA ASP A 18 -20.95 -5.45 0.86
C ASP A 18 -20.17 -6.60 0.18
N ILE A 19 -20.36 -7.82 0.67
CA ILE A 19 -19.72 -9.04 0.15
C ILE A 19 -20.78 -10.12 -0.04
N VAL A 20 -20.84 -10.71 -1.23
CA VAL A 20 -21.70 -11.85 -1.56
C VAL A 20 -20.82 -13.09 -1.75
N LEU A 21 -21.06 -14.12 -0.95
CA LEU A 21 -20.35 -15.40 -1.06
C LEU A 21 -20.95 -16.23 -2.19
N THR A 22 -20.11 -16.75 -3.07
CA THR A 22 -20.52 -17.62 -4.17
C THR A 22 -20.64 -19.08 -3.77
N GLU A 23 -19.98 -19.47 -2.67
CA GLU A 23 -19.97 -20.83 -2.14
C GLU A 23 -20.52 -20.85 -0.70
N PRO A 24 -21.24 -21.91 -0.30
CA PRO A 24 -21.73 -22.05 1.06
C PRO A 24 -20.60 -22.51 2.01
N GLY A 25 -20.56 -21.94 3.22
CA GLY A 25 -19.72 -22.44 4.30
C GLY A 25 -18.91 -21.37 5.03
N LEU A 26 -18.64 -21.61 6.32
CA LEU A 26 -17.85 -20.69 7.15
C LEU A 26 -16.38 -20.62 6.72
N SER A 27 -15.87 -21.68 6.08
CA SER A 27 -14.50 -21.71 5.55
C SER A 27 -14.24 -20.59 4.54
N VAL A 28 -15.22 -20.29 3.69
CA VAL A 28 -15.12 -19.23 2.66
C VAL A 28 -14.95 -17.86 3.31
N VAL A 29 -15.63 -17.60 4.44
CA VAL A 29 -15.49 -16.36 5.19
C VAL A 29 -14.08 -16.21 5.77
N ILE A 30 -13.54 -17.29 6.33
CA ILE A 30 -12.18 -17.29 6.89
C ILE A 30 -11.15 -17.05 5.79
N GLU A 31 -11.28 -17.71 4.64
CA GLU A 31 -10.40 -17.51 3.49
C GLU A 31 -10.50 -16.09 2.93
N ALA A 32 -11.70 -15.54 2.83
CA ALA A 32 -11.92 -14.16 2.41
C ALA A 32 -11.24 -13.17 3.37
N ILE A 33 -11.34 -13.37 4.68
CA ILE A 33 -10.65 -12.54 5.68
C ILE A 33 -9.13 -12.66 5.56
N LEU A 34 -8.60 -13.88 5.39
CA LEU A 34 -7.16 -14.10 5.23
C LEU A 34 -6.63 -13.42 3.96
N SER A 35 -7.35 -13.53 2.85
CA SER A 35 -7.00 -12.86 1.58
C SER A 35 -7.08 -11.35 1.70
N ALA A 36 -8.11 -10.81 2.37
CA ALA A 36 -8.21 -9.38 2.65
C ALA A 36 -7.03 -8.87 3.49
N ARG A 37 -6.56 -9.65 4.48
CA ARG A 37 -5.36 -9.30 5.26
C ARG A 37 -4.09 -9.25 4.41
N LYS A 38 -3.92 -10.16 3.45
CA LYS A 38 -2.77 -10.13 2.52
C LYS A 38 -2.79 -8.86 1.67
N ILE A 39 -3.96 -8.52 1.10
CA ILE A 39 -4.14 -7.30 0.30
C ILE A 39 -3.86 -6.06 1.14
N PHE A 40 -4.37 -6.03 2.38
CA PHE A 40 -4.16 -4.90 3.30
C PHE A 40 -2.67 -4.69 3.62
N GLN A 41 -1.91 -5.77 3.83
CA GLN A 41 -0.47 -5.67 4.06
C GLN A 41 0.28 -5.15 2.82
N CYS A 42 -0.07 -5.65 1.63
CA CYS A 42 0.48 -5.13 0.36
C CYS A 42 0.20 -3.63 0.19
N MET A 43 -1.03 -3.18 0.48
CA MET A 43 -1.40 -1.76 0.44
C MET A 43 -0.62 -0.90 1.45
N ARG A 44 -0.33 -1.44 2.64
CA ARG A 44 0.50 -0.76 3.64
C ARG A 44 1.94 -0.61 3.16
N ASN A 45 2.54 -1.67 2.64
CA ASN A 45 3.91 -1.65 2.11
C ASN A 45 4.04 -0.67 0.94
N TYR A 46 3.08 -0.69 0.01
CA TYR A 46 2.99 0.28 -1.07
C TYR A 46 2.95 1.73 -0.54
N SER A 47 2.08 2.01 0.43
CA SER A 47 1.91 3.36 0.98
C SER A 47 3.14 3.87 1.71
N VAL A 48 3.82 3.01 2.49
CA VAL A 48 5.10 3.33 3.15
C VAL A 48 6.17 3.63 2.10
N TYR A 49 6.28 2.81 1.05
CA TYR A 49 7.26 2.99 -0.01
C TYR A 49 7.05 4.28 -0.79
N THR A 50 5.83 4.55 -1.26
CA THR A 50 5.51 5.78 -2.00
C THR A 50 5.77 7.02 -1.15
N SER A 51 5.33 7.01 0.11
CA SER A 51 5.58 8.13 1.02
C SER A 51 7.09 8.31 1.28
N SER A 52 7.84 7.22 1.49
CA SER A 52 9.29 7.26 1.71
C SER A 52 10.04 7.81 0.50
N MET A 53 9.66 7.41 -0.72
CA MET A 53 10.30 7.88 -1.95
C MET A 53 10.05 9.38 -2.17
N THR A 54 8.85 9.88 -1.87
CA THR A 54 8.57 11.34 -1.97
C THR A 54 9.43 12.15 -1.00
N VAL A 55 9.60 11.67 0.24
CA VAL A 55 10.46 12.32 1.24
C VAL A 55 11.92 12.27 0.80
N HIS A 56 12.39 11.12 0.30
CA HIS A 56 13.75 10.96 -0.20
C HIS A 56 14.07 11.94 -1.32
N LEU A 57 13.20 12.04 -2.34
CA LEU A 57 13.40 12.96 -3.46
C LEU A 57 13.37 14.42 -3.01
N LEU A 58 12.44 14.78 -2.12
CA LEU A 58 12.31 16.15 -1.64
C LEU A 58 13.54 16.57 -0.81
N VAL A 59 13.92 15.76 0.18
CA VAL A 59 15.07 16.04 1.05
C VAL A 59 16.38 15.97 0.26
N GLY A 60 16.61 14.88 -0.48
CA GLY A 60 17.85 14.68 -1.25
C GLY A 60 18.06 15.78 -2.28
N TYR A 61 17.03 16.14 -3.05
CA TYR A 61 17.13 17.23 -4.02
C TYR A 61 17.33 18.59 -3.35
N SER A 62 16.65 18.85 -2.23
CA SER A 62 16.85 20.10 -1.48
C SER A 62 18.29 20.25 -0.97
N VAL A 63 18.89 19.19 -0.42
CA VAL A 63 20.28 19.21 0.07
C VAL A 63 21.26 19.43 -1.09
N LEU A 64 21.06 18.77 -2.23
CA LEU A 64 21.91 18.94 -3.41
C LEU A 64 21.87 20.38 -3.95
N LEU A 65 20.68 20.99 -4.01
CA LEU A 65 20.54 22.38 -4.42
C LEU A 65 21.20 23.35 -3.43
N PHE A 66 20.91 23.23 -2.13
CA PHE A 66 21.40 24.18 -1.14
C PHE A 66 22.89 24.03 -0.84
N ALA A 67 23.38 22.81 -0.64
CA ALA A 67 24.76 22.55 -0.22
C ALA A 67 25.74 22.49 -1.40
N PHE A 68 25.34 21.91 -2.53
CA PHE A 68 26.24 21.66 -3.67
C PHE A 68 25.96 22.58 -4.87
N GLN A 69 24.92 23.43 -4.83
CA GLN A 69 24.52 24.34 -5.93
C GLN A 69 24.46 23.61 -7.28
N PHE A 70 24.04 22.34 -7.25
CA PHE A 70 24.02 21.48 -8.43
C PHE A 70 22.58 21.34 -8.94
N ASP A 71 22.31 21.89 -10.12
CA ASP A 71 21.03 21.72 -10.79
C ASP A 71 21.00 20.36 -11.50
N PHE A 72 20.28 19.41 -10.91
CA PHE A 72 20.06 18.12 -11.53
C PHE A 72 19.16 18.29 -12.76
N PRO A 73 19.58 17.81 -13.96
CA PRO A 73 18.80 18.01 -15.17
C PRO A 73 17.45 17.28 -15.10
N SER A 74 16.37 17.99 -15.45
CA SER A 74 14.99 17.50 -15.32
C SER A 74 14.74 16.18 -16.04
N PHE A 75 15.46 15.91 -17.14
CA PHE A 75 15.39 14.64 -17.86
C PHE A 75 15.78 13.44 -16.99
N MET A 76 16.78 13.59 -16.11
CA MET A 76 17.20 12.51 -15.21
C MET A 76 16.14 12.22 -14.15
N LEU A 77 15.50 13.26 -13.61
CA LEU A 77 14.36 13.09 -12.69
C LEU A 77 13.20 12.38 -13.37
N LEU A 78 12.91 12.69 -14.63
CA LEU A 78 11.88 11.99 -15.40
C LEU A 78 12.21 10.49 -15.53
N VAL A 79 13.44 10.14 -15.91
CA VAL A 79 13.88 8.73 -15.98
C VAL A 79 13.76 8.04 -14.62
N LEU A 80 14.16 8.71 -13.53
CA LEU A 80 14.05 8.18 -12.17
C LEU A 80 12.59 7.90 -11.77
N THR A 81 11.69 8.85 -12.02
CA THR A 81 10.25 8.67 -11.72
C THR A 81 9.60 7.58 -12.56
N LEU A 82 10.02 7.44 -13.83
CA LEU A 82 9.53 6.37 -14.71
C LEU A 82 9.94 5.00 -14.19
N LEU A 83 11.23 4.83 -13.87
CA LEU A 83 11.76 3.59 -13.30
C LEU A 83 11.09 3.27 -11.96
N ASN A 84 10.93 4.26 -11.09
CA ASN A 84 10.26 4.10 -9.82
C ASN A 84 8.81 3.62 -9.98
N ASN A 85 8.08 4.14 -10.98
CA ASN A 85 6.71 3.71 -11.25
C ASN A 85 6.65 2.24 -11.70
N VAL A 86 7.61 1.80 -12.53
CA VAL A 86 7.73 0.38 -12.92
C VAL A 86 8.00 -0.50 -11.70
N THR A 87 8.87 -0.07 -10.78
CA THR A 87 9.14 -0.78 -9.52
C THR A 87 7.93 -0.79 -8.59
N MET A 88 7.13 0.27 -8.54
CA MET A 88 5.92 0.29 -7.70
C MET A 88 4.89 -0.76 -8.15
N MET A 89 4.76 -0.99 -9.46
CA MET A 89 3.83 -2.01 -9.98
C MET A 89 4.19 -3.43 -9.53
N THR A 90 5.46 -3.72 -9.25
CA THR A 90 5.87 -5.06 -8.80
C THR A 90 5.51 -5.32 -7.34
N ILE A 91 5.44 -4.28 -6.50
CA ILE A 91 5.01 -4.39 -5.09
C ILE A 91 3.56 -4.89 -5.00
N SER A 92 2.70 -4.54 -5.96
CA SER A 92 1.30 -5.01 -5.99
C SER A 92 1.15 -6.53 -6.17
N LYS A 93 2.19 -7.19 -6.71
CA LYS A 93 2.25 -8.65 -6.94
C LYS A 93 3.07 -9.37 -5.88
N ASP A 94 3.53 -8.66 -4.87
CA ASP A 94 4.39 -9.23 -3.84
C ASP A 94 3.63 -10.26 -2.99
N ARG A 95 4.33 -11.34 -2.62
CA ARG A 95 3.77 -12.40 -1.78
C ARG A 95 3.95 -12.02 -0.32
N VAL A 96 2.92 -11.38 0.24
CA VAL A 96 2.93 -10.95 1.64
C VAL A 96 2.16 -11.94 2.51
N ASP A 97 2.77 -12.31 3.63
CA ASP A 97 2.11 -13.16 4.63
C ASP A 97 1.01 -12.40 5.38
N PRO A 98 -0.17 -13.01 5.58
CA PRO A 98 -1.25 -12.36 6.31
C PRO A 98 -0.85 -12.17 7.77
N SER A 99 -1.06 -10.96 8.29
CA SER A 99 -0.86 -10.69 9.71
C SER A 99 -1.80 -11.56 10.58
N PRO A 100 -1.30 -12.16 11.67
CA PRO A 100 -2.10 -12.99 12.57
C PRO A 100 -3.20 -12.18 13.26
N TYR A 101 -3.00 -10.87 13.45
CA TYR A 101 -3.94 -9.97 14.11
C TYR A 101 -4.57 -8.98 13.13
N PRO A 102 -5.84 -8.58 13.34
CA PRO A 102 -6.46 -7.53 12.56
C PRO A 102 -5.68 -6.23 12.73
N THR A 103 -5.05 -5.78 11.64
CA THR A 103 -4.26 -4.55 11.63
C THR A 103 -5.17 -3.38 11.32
N ARG A 104 -5.04 -2.29 12.08
CA ARG A 104 -5.78 -1.04 11.82
C ARG A 104 -4.95 -0.14 10.90
N TRP A 105 -5.63 0.61 10.04
CA TRP A 105 -4.98 1.60 9.18
C TRP A 105 -4.63 2.84 10.00
N LEU A 106 -3.39 2.91 10.47
CA LEU A 106 -2.85 4.06 11.19
C LEU A 106 -2.00 4.89 10.22
N LEU A 107 -2.62 5.94 9.65
CA LEU A 107 -1.94 6.84 8.71
C LEU A 107 -0.68 7.46 9.31
N SER A 108 -0.75 7.89 10.58
CA SER A 108 0.39 8.49 11.28
C SER A 108 1.56 7.52 11.40
N ASP A 109 1.29 6.24 11.65
CA ASP A 109 2.31 5.20 11.75
C ASP A 109 3.01 4.99 10.41
N VAL A 110 2.23 4.87 9.33
CA VAL A 110 2.75 4.76 7.95
C VAL A 110 3.62 5.96 7.59
N PHE A 111 3.18 7.18 7.94
CA PHE A 111 3.90 8.41 7.63
C PHE A 111 5.21 8.55 8.43
N VAL A 112 5.22 8.17 9.70
CA VAL A 112 6.43 8.18 10.54
C VAL A 112 7.47 7.20 9.98
N HIS A 113 7.07 5.96 9.69
CA HIS A 113 7.97 4.97 9.09
C HIS A 113 8.52 5.47 7.76
N ALA A 114 7.65 5.98 6.88
CA ALA A 114 8.04 6.54 5.60
C ALA A 114 9.02 7.72 5.72
N SER A 115 8.78 8.62 6.67
CA SER A 115 9.65 9.78 6.90
C SER A 115 11.03 9.35 7.40
N VAL A 116 11.09 8.39 8.34
CA VAL A 116 12.36 7.85 8.85
C VAL A 116 13.15 7.15 7.74
N TYR A 117 12.52 6.27 6.97
CA TYR A 117 13.18 5.59 5.85
C TYR A 117 13.61 6.57 4.75
N GLY A 118 12.76 7.56 4.43
CA GLY A 118 13.04 8.57 3.41
C GLY A 118 14.21 9.46 3.78
N ILE A 119 14.28 9.93 5.03
CA ILE A 119 15.40 10.74 5.52
C ILE A 119 16.67 9.90 5.61
N TYR A 120 16.60 8.68 6.16
CA TYR A 120 17.75 7.79 6.25
C TYR A 120 18.38 7.49 4.89
N SER A 121 17.56 7.27 3.86
CA SER A 121 18.05 7.02 2.50
C SER A 121 18.55 8.29 1.77
N ALA A 122 18.20 9.48 2.26
CA ALA A 122 18.55 10.76 1.62
C ALA A 122 19.85 11.39 2.15
N ILE A 123 20.31 10.98 3.33
CA ILE A 123 21.61 11.32 3.90
C ILE A 123 22.68 10.40 3.32
#